data_AF-A0A357NGC4-F1
#
_entry.id   AF-A0A357NGC4-F1
#
_cell.length_a   1.000
_cell.length_b   1.000
_cell.length_c   1.000
_cell.angle_alpha   90.00
_cell.angle_beta   90.00
_cell.angle_gamma   90.00
#
_symmetry.space_group_name_H-M   'P 1'
#
loop_
_entity.id
_entity.type
_entity.pdbx_description
1 polymer ?
#
loop_
_entity_poly.entity_id
_entity_poly.type
_entity_poly.pdbx_seq_one_letter_code
_entity_poly.pdbx_strand_id
1 'polypeptide(L)'
;MRVLIVLMTRVPIPGKTKTRLMPPLTGEECAGLQRAFIEDLIDLLRDDLKLPACILFTPEDKDGILRNIVKDRLPLVLQRGETLGDR
;
A
#
# COMPACT_ATOMS: atom_id res chain seq x y z
N MET A 1 -21.78 -12.34 -10.75
CA MET A 1 -20.67 -11.42 -11.06
C MET A 1 -19.66 -11.52 -9.92
N ARG A 2 -18.37 -11.75 -10.20
CA ARG A 2 -17.32 -11.75 -9.16
C ARG A 2 -16.58 -10.42 -9.23
N VAL A 3 -16.37 -9.78 -8.08
CA VAL A 3 -15.72 -8.48 -7.95
C VAL A 3 -14.50 -8.65 -7.05
N LEU A 4 -13.39 -7.98 -7.41
CA LEU A 4 -12.16 -7.92 -6.63
C LEU A 4 -11.73 -6.45 -6.55
N ILE A 5 -11.43 -5.96 -5.35
CA ILE A 5 -10.85 -4.63 -5.14
C ILE A 5 -9.33 -4.75 -5.11
N VAL A 6 -8.66 -3.90 -5.88
CA VAL A 6 -7.20 -3.84 -5.92
C VAL A 6 -6.73 -2.54 -5.28
N LEU A 7 -5.99 -2.64 -4.17
CA LEU A 7 -5.32 -1.51 -3.55
C LEU A 7 -3.91 -1.38 -4.10
N MET A 8 -3.70 -0.43 -5.00
CA MET A 8 -2.36 -0.11 -5.52
C MET A 8 -1.63 0.83 -4.56
N THR A 9 -0.47 0.44 -4.06
CA THR A 9 0.31 1.27 -3.13
C THR A 9 1.81 1.17 -3.35
N ARG A 10 2.56 2.19 -2.91
CA ARG A 10 4.01 2.10 -2.74
C ARG A 10 4.34 1.67 -1.32
N VAL A 11 5.48 0.99 -1.14
CA VAL A 11 6.01 0.67 0.19
C VAL A 11 6.26 1.99 0.94
N PRO A 12 5.79 2.15 2.19
CA PRO A 12 6.01 3.35 3.00
C PRO A 12 7.49 3.48 3.35
N ILE A 13 8.23 4.30 2.60
CA ILE A 13 9.67 4.50 2.80
C ILE A 13 9.90 6.01 2.96
N PRO A 14 10.60 6.42 4.04
CA PRO A 14 10.93 7.83 4.26
C PRO A 14 11.58 8.48 3.03
N GLY A 15 11.08 9.65 2.65
CA GLY A 15 11.58 10.39 1.49
C GLY A 15 11.27 9.78 0.12
N LYS A 16 10.53 8.66 0.04
CA LYS A 16 10.11 8.04 -1.24
C LYS A 16 8.60 7.99 -1.44
N THR A 17 7.82 8.09 -0.37
CA THR A 17 6.36 8.19 -0.41
C THR A 17 5.88 9.57 0.03
N LYS A 18 4.77 10.03 -0.55
CA LYS A 18 4.09 11.30 -0.19
C LYS A 18 5.02 12.53 -0.14
N THR A 19 6.12 12.53 -0.90
CA THR A 19 7.14 13.60 -0.89
C THR A 19 6.63 15.00 -1.25
N ARG A 20 5.48 15.09 -1.95
CA ARG A 20 4.80 16.37 -2.22
C ARG A 20 4.25 17.06 -0.96
N LEU A 21 4.17 16.34 0.17
CA LEU A 21 3.81 16.89 1.48
C LEU A 21 5.02 17.42 2.26
N MET A 22 6.24 17.25 1.72
CA MET A 22 7.45 17.85 2.27
C MET A 22 7.62 19.28 1.71
N PRO A 23 8.20 20.23 2.48
CA PRO A 23 8.77 20.08 3.82
C PRO A 23 7.82 20.15 5.04
N PRO A 24 6.51 20.51 4.96
CA PRO A 24 5.66 20.55 6.15
C PRO A 24 5.68 19.24 6.98
N LEU A 25 5.87 18.11 6.30
CA LEU A 25 6.14 16.82 6.93
C LEU A 25 7.58 16.38 6.64
N THR A 26 8.20 15.73 7.62
CA THR A 26 9.45 14.98 7.47
C THR A 26 9.24 13.71 6.63
N GLY A 27 10.33 13.13 6.14
CA GLY A 27 10.28 11.85 5.42
C GLY A 27 9.64 10.74 6.26
N GLU A 28 9.96 10.68 7.56
CA GLU A 28 9.40 9.72 8.50
C GLU A 28 7.89 9.91 8.69
N GLU A 29 7.43 11.15 8.87
CA GLU A 29 6.00 11.45 8.97
C GLU A 29 5.24 11.09 7.68
N CYS A 30 5.85 11.32 6.51
CA CYS A 30 5.27 10.90 5.23
C CYS A 30 5.14 9.36 5.11
N ALA A 31 6.12 8.61 5.61
CA ALA A 31 6.07 7.15 5.63
C ALA A 31 5.04 6.64 6.66
N GLY A 32 5.00 7.25 7.85
CA GLY A 32 4.00 6.97 8.88
C GLY A 32 2.57 7.22 8.39
N LEU A 33 2.34 8.34 7.70
CA LEU A 33 1.05 8.66 7.10
C LEU A 33 0.63 7.65 6.03
N GLN A 34 1.54 7.29 5.12
CA GLN A 34 1.27 6.27 4.10
C GLN A 34 0.95 4.91 4.75
N ARG A 35 1.65 4.55 5.82
CA ARG A 35 1.37 3.33 6.59
C ARG A 35 -0.04 3.37 7.18
N ALA A 36 -0.41 4.45 7.86
CA ALA A 36 -1.74 4.60 8.46
C ALA A 36 -2.84 4.43 7.41
N PHE A 37 -2.71 5.09 6.25
CA PHE A 37 -3.67 4.91 5.15
C PHE A 37 -3.81 3.47 4.66
N ILE A 38 -2.71 2.71 4.61
CA ILE A 38 -2.75 1.30 4.21
C ILE A 38 -3.47 0.49 5.28
N GLU A 39 -3.15 0.69 6.56
CA GLU A 39 -3.80 -0.01 7.69
C GLU A 39 -5.31 0.27 7.70
N ASP A 40 -5.73 1.55 7.62
CA ASP A 40 -7.14 1.96 7.60
C ASP A 40 -7.91 1.36 6.41
N LEU A 41 -7.29 1.31 5.23
CA LEU A 41 -7.93 0.71 4.05
C LEU A 41 -8.05 -0.80 4.16
N ILE A 42 -7.10 -1.48 4.80
CA ILE A 42 -7.20 -2.92 5.07
C ILE A 42 -8.35 -3.16 6.05
N ASP A 43 -8.44 -2.38 7.13
CA ASP A 43 -9.53 -2.46 8.12
C ASP A 43 -10.88 -2.32 7.43
N LEU A 44 -11.05 -1.27 6.62
CA LEU A 44 -12.27 -1.03 5.87
C LEU A 44 -12.62 -2.19 4.92
N LEU A 45 -11.65 -2.67 4.13
CA LEU A 45 -11.91 -3.68 3.11
C LEU A 45 -12.17 -5.06 3.72
N ARG A 46 -11.44 -5.43 4.78
CA ARG A 46 -11.51 -6.78 5.37
C ARG A 46 -12.51 -6.90 6.50
N ASP A 47 -12.56 -5.93 7.40
CA ASP A 47 -13.29 -6.08 8.66
C ASP A 47 -14.68 -5.47 8.54
N ASP A 48 -14.79 -4.26 7.97
CA ASP A 48 -16.06 -3.55 7.83
C ASP A 48 -16.88 -4.04 6.63
N LEU A 49 -16.28 -4.00 5.42
CA LEU A 49 -16.99 -4.32 4.18
C LEU A 49 -16.91 -5.80 3.79
N LYS A 50 -15.90 -6.52 4.29
CA LYS A 50 -15.65 -7.95 4.01
C LYS A 50 -15.62 -8.28 2.52
N LEU A 51 -15.01 -7.39 1.73
CA LEU A 51 -14.93 -7.53 0.28
C LEU A 51 -13.67 -8.31 -0.12
N PRO A 52 -13.73 -9.12 -1.20
CA PRO A 52 -12.53 -9.67 -1.80
C PRO A 52 -11.60 -8.54 -2.23
N ALA A 53 -10.38 -8.52 -1.68
CA ALA A 53 -9.38 -7.51 -2.02
C ALA A 53 -7.96 -8.10 -2.08
N CYS A 54 -7.07 -7.40 -2.77
CA CYS A 54 -5.62 -7.64 -2.72
C CYS A 54 -4.86 -6.32 -2.82
N ILE A 55 -3.57 -6.37 -2.48
CA ILE A 55 -2.67 -5.22 -2.53
C ILE A 55 -1.66 -5.44 -3.66
N LEU A 56 -1.62 -4.50 -4.59
CA LEU A 56 -0.60 -4.44 -5.64
C LEU A 56 0.46 -3.42 -5.23
N PHE A 57 1.74 -3.81 -5.13
CA PHE A 57 2.78 -2.94 -4.57
C PHE A 57 4.06 -2.77 -5.40
N THR A 58 4.79 -1.70 -5.10
CA THR A 58 6.17 -1.41 -5.54
C THR A 58 6.97 -0.67 -4.46
N PRO A 59 8.32 -0.77 -4.41
CA PRO A 59 9.18 -1.67 -5.18
C PRO A 59 9.25 -3.09 -4.58
N GLU A 60 9.79 -4.05 -5.34
CA GLU A 60 9.89 -5.48 -4.97
C GLU A 60 10.84 -5.73 -3.79
N ASP A 61 11.96 -5.01 -3.74
CA ASP A 61 13.06 -5.20 -2.79
C ASP A 61 12.75 -4.81 -1.33
N LYS A 62 11.53 -4.32 -1.07
CA LYS A 62 11.09 -3.78 0.22
C LYS A 62 9.75 -4.35 0.69
N ASP A 63 9.33 -5.48 0.14
CA ASP A 63 8.06 -6.15 0.46
C ASP A 63 7.91 -6.48 1.96
N GLY A 64 9.00 -6.75 2.68
CA GLY A 64 8.99 -7.03 4.12
C GLY A 64 8.31 -5.97 4.98
N ILE A 65 8.38 -4.69 4.58
CA ILE A 65 7.67 -3.60 5.27
C ILE A 65 6.15 -3.79 5.11
N LEU A 66 5.69 -4.07 3.90
CA LEU A 66 4.27 -4.31 3.63
C LEU A 66 3.79 -5.62 4.27
N ARG A 67 4.59 -6.69 4.27
CA ARG A 67 4.25 -7.93 4.98
C ARG A 67 3.99 -7.68 6.47
N ASN A 68 4.82 -6.85 7.11
CA ASN A 68 4.66 -6.47 8.51
C ASN A 68 3.40 -5.62 8.78
N ILE A 69 2.99 -4.79 7.82
CA ILE A 69 1.77 -3.98 7.90
C ILE A 69 0.53 -4.86 7.67
N VAL A 70 0.56 -5.70 6.64
CA VAL A 70 -0.59 -6.47 6.17
C VAL A 70 -0.84 -7.71 7.03
N LYS A 71 0.20 -8.36 7.58
CA LYS A 71 0.11 -9.54 8.45
C LYS A 71 -0.87 -10.61 7.95
N ASP A 72 -0.77 -10.96 6.67
CA ASP A 72 -1.61 -11.94 5.97
C ASP A 72 -3.11 -11.58 5.85
N ARG A 73 -3.51 -10.35 6.23
CA ARG A 73 -4.88 -9.88 6.10
C ARG A 73 -5.31 -9.68 4.66
N LEU A 74 -4.38 -9.41 3.74
CA LEU A 74 -4.66 -9.33 2.30
C LEU A 74 -3.53 -9.98 1.50
N PRO A 75 -3.82 -10.62 0.36
CA PRO A 75 -2.79 -11.06 -0.56
C PRO A 75 -1.97 -9.87 -1.06
N LEU A 76 -0.64 -10.03 -1.05
CA LEU A 76 0.31 -9.09 -1.64
C LEU A 76 0.75 -9.59 -3.02
N VAL A 77 0.65 -8.72 -4.02
CA VAL A 77 1.05 -9.00 -5.40
C VAL A 77 1.98 -7.89 -5.87
N LEU A 78 3.12 -8.25 -6.46
CA LEU A 78 4.02 -7.26 -7.04
C LEU A 78 3.42 -6.67 -8.32
N GLN A 79 3.44 -5.34 -8.48
CA GLN A 79 3.12 -4.69 -9.76
C GLN A 79 4.24 -4.94 -10.77
N ARG A 80 3.89 -5.34 -12.00
CA ARG A 80 4.84 -5.64 -13.07
C ARG A 80 4.52 -4.82 -14.31
N GLY A 81 5.49 -4.09 -14.84
CA GLY A 81 5.31 -3.24 -16.02
C GLY A 81 6.19 -2.00 -15.90
N GLU A 82 6.46 -1.35 -17.03
CA GLU A 82 7.36 -0.18 -17.08
C GLU A 82 6.66 1.09 -16.61
N THR A 83 5.42 1.30 -17.01
CA THR A 83 4.60 2.46 -16.60
C THR A 83 3.51 2.07 -15.62
N LEU A 84 2.81 3.06 -15.05
CA LEU A 84 1.62 2.81 -14.23
C LEU A 84 0.48 2.16 -15.02
N GLY A 85 0.39 2.42 -16.33
CA GLY A 85 -0.65 1.81 -17.19
C GLY A 85 -0.35 0.36 -17.55
N ASP A 86 0.92 -0.03 -17.52
CA ASP A 86 1.37 -1.39 -17.83
C ASP A 86 1.31 -2.33 -16.63
N ARG A 87 1.19 -1.79 -15.41
CA ARG A 87 1.41 -2.50 -14.13
C ARG A 87 0.23 -2.49 -13.17
#